data_AF-A0A7S1MXN9-F1
#
_entry.id   AF-A0A7S1MXN9-F1
#
_cell.length_a   1.000
_cell.length_b   1.000
_cell.length_c   1.000
_cell.angle_alpha   90.00
_cell.angle_beta   90.00
_cell.angle_gamma   90.00
#
_symmetry.space_group_name_H-M   'P 1'
#
loop_
_entity.id
_entity.type
_entity.pdbx_description
1 polymer ?
#
loop_
_entity_poly.entity_id
_entity_poly.type
_entity_poly.pdbx_seq_one_letter_code
_entity_poly.pdbx_strand_id
1 'polypeptide(L)'
;RTIPALHPIDASPMSTCLTVTTQGPVARVTLNRPEVRNAFNEVLIAELAATFTALGQNPELRAIVLAAEGKAFCAGADLNWMKAMAGYSWAENHADATRLADMLWAIYSCPVPVIARVQGDVYAGGVGLVACADIVVAV
;
A
#
# COMPACT_ATOMS: atom_id res chain seq x y z
N ARG A 1 -4.18 -25.66 -28.16
CA ARG A 1 -3.17 -25.55 -27.09
C ARG A 1 -3.82 -24.77 -25.96
N THR A 2 -4.19 -25.46 -24.89
CA THR A 2 -4.90 -24.92 -23.72
C THR A 2 -3.93 -24.14 -22.83
N ILE A 3 -4.34 -22.95 -22.41
CA ILE A 3 -3.61 -22.12 -21.43
C ILE A 3 -3.70 -22.85 -20.08
N PRO A 4 -2.59 -23.12 -19.37
CA PRO A 4 -2.68 -23.71 -18.05
C PRO A 4 -3.32 -22.71 -17.08
N ALA A 5 -4.28 -23.19 -16.28
CA ALA A 5 -4.85 -22.42 -15.19
C ALA A 5 -3.73 -21.98 -14.21
N LEU A 6 -3.71 -20.69 -13.91
CA LEU A 6 -2.81 -20.12 -12.90
C LEU A 6 -3.11 -20.77 -11.54
N HIS A 7 -2.09 -21.35 -10.92
CA HIS A 7 -2.18 -21.77 -9.53
C HIS A 7 -2.41 -20.53 -8.65
N PRO A 8 -3.38 -20.55 -7.73
CA PRO A 8 -3.43 -19.56 -6.67
C PRO A 8 -2.19 -19.74 -5.78
N ILE A 9 -1.41 -18.68 -5.68
CA ILE A 9 -0.40 -18.50 -4.64
C ILE A 9 -1.16 -18.25 -3.33
N ASP A 10 -1.18 -19.23 -2.44
CA ASP A 10 -1.68 -19.14 -1.07
C ASP A 10 -0.54 -19.63 -0.15
N ALA A 11 -0.12 -19.02 0.95
CA ALA A 11 -0.79 -18.10 1.86
C ALA A 11 0.22 -17.12 2.48
N SER A 12 0.01 -15.83 2.27
CA SER A 12 0.33 -14.81 3.27
C SER A 12 -0.92 -14.63 4.15
N PRO A 13 -0.83 -14.20 5.43
CA PRO A 13 -2.03 -13.91 6.21
C PRO A 13 -2.98 -13.05 5.36
N MET A 14 -4.26 -13.42 5.30
CA MET A 14 -5.26 -12.72 4.46
C MET A 14 -5.10 -11.22 4.68
N SER A 15 -4.52 -10.53 3.70
CA SER A 15 -4.25 -9.10 3.78
C SER A 15 -5.61 -8.44 3.90
N THR A 16 -5.85 -7.84 5.07
CA THR A 16 -7.18 -7.32 5.41
C THR A 16 -7.39 -5.94 4.79
N CYS A 17 -6.29 -5.21 4.57
CA CYS A 17 -6.32 -3.82 4.11
C CYS A 17 -5.85 -3.68 2.66
N LEU A 18 -5.29 -4.73 2.05
CA LEU A 18 -4.83 -4.74 0.66
C LEU A 18 -5.40 -5.94 -0.11
N THR A 19 -5.62 -5.74 -1.40
CA THR A 19 -5.78 -6.84 -2.36
C THR A 19 -4.63 -6.79 -3.36
N VAL A 20 -3.93 -7.92 -3.55
CA VAL A 20 -2.83 -8.04 -4.52
C VAL A 20 -3.23 -9.02 -5.62
N THR A 21 -3.13 -8.59 -6.87
CA THR A 21 -3.33 -9.46 -8.04
C THR A 21 -2.18 -9.30 -9.01
N THR A 22 -1.85 -10.37 -9.73
CA THR A 22 -0.77 -10.35 -10.73
C THR A 22 -1.31 -10.77 -12.08
N GLN A 23 -1.00 -10.00 -13.12
CA GLN A 23 -1.34 -10.31 -14.50
C GLN A 23 -0.09 -10.19 -15.36
N GLY A 24 0.50 -11.33 -15.71
CA GLY A 24 1.80 -11.37 -16.38
C GLY A 24 2.86 -10.64 -15.55
N PRO A 25 3.63 -9.70 -16.13
CA PRO A 25 4.72 -9.02 -15.43
C PRO A 25 4.24 -7.82 -14.57
N VAL A 26 2.94 -7.65 -14.35
CA VAL A 26 2.39 -6.52 -13.60
C VAL A 26 1.67 -6.99 -12.35
N ALA A 27 2.09 -6.49 -11.19
CA ALA A 27 1.36 -6.64 -9.94
C ALA A 27 0.49 -5.41 -9.70
N ARG A 28 -0.73 -5.61 -9.19
CA ARG A 28 -1.63 -4.55 -8.75
C ARG A 28 -1.87 -4.69 -7.27
N VAL A 29 -1.43 -3.70 -6.50
CA VAL A 29 -1.66 -3.56 -5.06
C VAL A 29 -2.79 -2.56 -4.87
N THR A 30 -3.91 -3.00 -4.30
CA THR A 30 -5.12 -2.17 -4.16
C THR A 30 -5.42 -1.94 -2.68
N LEU A 31 -5.42 -0.69 -2.24
CA LEU A 31 -5.93 -0.29 -0.92
C LEU A 31 -7.41 -0.70 -0.81
N ASN A 32 -7.76 -1.44 0.24
CA ASN A 32 -9.06 -2.09 0.40
C ASN A 32 -9.65 -1.84 1.80
N ARG A 33 -9.74 -0.57 2.18
CA ARG A 33 -10.51 -0.10 3.35
C ARG A 33 -11.48 1.03 2.93
N PRO A 34 -12.33 0.82 1.90
CA PRO A 34 -13.13 1.90 1.30
C PRO A 34 -14.11 2.56 2.29
N GLU A 35 -14.59 1.82 3.28
CA GLU A 35 -15.51 2.28 4.34
C GLU A 35 -14.92 3.39 5.22
N VAL A 36 -13.60 3.42 5.37
CA VAL A 36 -12.86 4.51 6.04
C VAL A 36 -12.00 5.31 5.06
N ARG A 37 -12.35 5.26 3.76
CA ARG A 37 -11.67 6.01 2.70
C ARG A 37 -10.17 5.71 2.63
N ASN A 38 -9.80 4.45 2.86
CA ASN A 38 -8.43 3.93 2.81
C ASN A 38 -7.46 4.68 3.73
N ALA A 39 -7.94 5.15 4.89
CA ALA A 39 -7.09 5.79 5.89
C ALA A 39 -6.04 4.81 6.46
N PHE A 40 -4.92 5.33 6.95
CA PHE A 40 -3.85 4.57 7.58
C PHE A 40 -4.19 4.16 9.00
N ASN A 41 -3.94 2.88 9.28
CA ASN A 41 -3.77 2.32 10.62
C ASN A 41 -2.49 1.47 10.62
N GLU A 42 -2.14 0.91 11.77
CA GLU A 42 -0.93 0.10 11.91
C GLU A 42 -0.91 -1.13 10.97
N VAL A 43 -2.08 -1.70 10.69
CA VAL A 43 -2.22 -2.89 9.83
C VAL A 43 -1.90 -2.54 8.38
N LEU A 44 -2.52 -1.49 7.83
CA LEU A 44 -2.27 -1.08 6.45
C LEU A 44 -0.82 -0.65 6.23
N ILE A 45 -0.21 0.04 7.20
CA ILE A 45 1.20 0.44 7.15
C ILE A 45 2.10 -0.80 7.07
N ALA A 46 1.87 -1.79 7.93
CA ALA A 46 2.64 -3.02 7.93
C ALA A 46 2.43 -3.84 6.64
N GLU A 47 1.19 -3.96 6.17
CA GLU A 47 0.85 -4.69 4.94
C GLU A 47 1.49 -4.04 3.70
N LEU A 48 1.50 -2.70 3.60
CA LEU A 48 2.16 -1.99 2.50
C LEU A 48 3.67 -2.22 2.52
N ALA A 49 4.32 -2.05 3.68
CA ALA A 49 5.76 -2.25 3.81
C ALA A 49 6.17 -3.68 3.39
N ALA A 50 5.47 -4.69 3.90
CA ALA A 50 5.72 -6.09 3.58
C ALA A 50 5.47 -6.39 2.10
N THR A 51 4.37 -5.88 1.54
CA THR A 51 3.99 -6.11 0.14
C THR A 51 5.02 -5.54 -0.82
N PHE A 52 5.41 -4.28 -0.66
CA PHE A 52 6.38 -3.65 -1.57
C PHE A 52 7.78 -4.23 -1.43
N THR A 53 8.18 -4.63 -0.23
CA THR A 53 9.44 -5.36 -0.01
C THR A 53 9.43 -6.69 -0.78
N ALA A 54 8.36 -7.47 -0.68
CA ALA A 54 8.25 -8.77 -1.35
C ALA A 54 8.16 -8.63 -2.87
N LEU A 55 7.34 -7.71 -3.39
CA LEU A 55 7.21 -7.48 -4.83
C LEU A 55 8.51 -6.94 -5.44
N GLY A 56 9.25 -6.10 -4.72
CA GLY A 56 10.55 -5.60 -5.15
C GLY A 56 11.60 -6.70 -5.35
N GLN A 57 11.44 -7.85 -4.70
CA GLN A 57 12.36 -8.98 -4.86
C GLN A 57 11.97 -9.93 -6.00
N ASN A 58 10.86 -9.69 -6.70
CA ASN A 58 10.37 -10.57 -7.75
C ASN A 58 10.96 -10.18 -9.13
N PRO A 59 11.87 -10.99 -9.71
CA PRO A 59 12.53 -10.67 -10.97
C PRO A 59 11.60 -10.73 -12.19
N GLU A 60 10.42 -11.35 -12.07
CA GLU A 60 9.44 -11.46 -13.15
C GLU A 60 8.58 -10.19 -13.29
N LEU A 61 8.57 -9.32 -12.28
CA LEU A 61 7.79 -8.09 -12.30
C LEU A 61 8.52 -6.99 -13.07
N ARG A 62 7.73 -6.25 -13.87
CA ARG A 62 8.18 -5.09 -14.64
C ARG A 62 7.50 -3.81 -14.20
N ALA A 63 6.40 -3.90 -13.47
CA ALA A 63 5.71 -2.77 -12.87
C ALA A 63 4.82 -3.22 -11.71
N ILE A 64 4.62 -2.31 -10.76
CA ILE A 64 3.63 -2.40 -9.70
C ILE A 64 2.65 -1.24 -9.87
N VAL A 65 1.35 -1.53 -9.91
CA VAL A 65 0.29 -0.51 -9.90
C VAL A 65 -0.27 -0.41 -8.50
N LEU A 66 -0.04 0.73 -7.84
CA LEU A 66 -0.73 1.10 -6.61
C LEU A 66 -2.09 1.72 -6.96
N ALA A 67 -3.15 1.11 -6.48
CA ALA A 67 -4.53 1.52 -6.70
C ALA A 67 -5.31 1.53 -5.38
N ALA A 68 -6.56 1.97 -5.44
CA ALA A 68 -7.47 1.94 -4.30
C ALA A 68 -8.88 1.50 -4.71
N GLU A 69 -9.62 0.93 -3.77
CA GLU A 69 -11.06 0.64 -3.89
C GLU A 69 -11.89 1.81 -3.33
N GLY A 70 -13.10 2.01 -3.87
CA GLY A 70 -14.02 3.06 -3.43
C GLY A 70 -13.75 4.47 -3.99
N LYS A 71 -14.40 5.47 -3.37
CA LYS A 71 -14.50 6.85 -3.88
C LYS A 71 -13.25 7.71 -3.64
N ALA A 72 -12.37 7.31 -2.73
CA ALA A 72 -11.18 8.07 -2.36
C ALA A 72 -9.97 7.15 -2.47
N PHE A 73 -8.83 7.72 -2.86
CA PHE A 73 -7.59 6.97 -2.91
C PHE A 73 -7.08 6.70 -1.50
N CYS A 74 -6.85 7.75 -0.70
CA CYS A 74 -6.42 7.62 0.71
C CYS A 74 -6.67 8.91 1.50
N ALA A 75 -7.41 8.81 2.60
CA ALA A 75 -7.76 9.94 3.45
C ALA A 75 -6.69 10.36 4.48
N GLY A 76 -5.49 9.77 4.45
CA GLY A 76 -4.44 10.04 5.44
C GLY A 76 -4.63 9.21 6.70
N ALA A 77 -4.39 9.76 7.89
CA ALA A 77 -4.43 8.99 9.14
C ALA A 77 -5.87 8.65 9.59
N ASP A 78 -6.10 7.41 10.02
CA ASP A 78 -7.36 6.96 10.60
C ASP A 78 -7.61 7.66 11.95
N LEU A 79 -8.85 8.09 12.19
CA LEU A 79 -9.22 8.83 13.42
C LEU A 79 -8.99 7.99 14.69
N ASN A 80 -9.21 6.68 14.63
CA ASN A 80 -8.99 5.81 15.78
C ASN A 80 -7.51 5.60 16.05
N TRP A 81 -6.70 5.52 14.99
CA TRP A 81 -5.25 5.48 15.12
C TRP A 81 -4.72 6.79 15.73
N MET A 82 -5.18 7.96 15.26
CA MET A 82 -4.82 9.25 15.87
C MET A 82 -5.23 9.36 17.34
N LYS A 83 -6.40 8.83 17.72
CA LYS A 83 -6.82 8.78 19.14
C LYS A 83 -5.91 7.89 19.98
N ALA A 84 -5.47 6.74 19.45
CA ALA A 84 -4.53 5.87 20.14
C ALA A 84 -3.17 6.55 20.34
N MET A 85 -2.66 7.23 19.29
CA MET A 85 -1.39 7.96 19.36
C MET A 85 -1.36 9.07 20.42
N ALA A 86 -2.51 9.67 20.75
CA ALA A 86 -2.57 10.70 21.79
C ALA A 86 -2.16 10.19 23.18
N GLY A 87 -2.23 8.87 23.41
CA GLY A 87 -1.79 8.23 24.65
C GLY A 87 -0.36 7.68 24.61
N TYR A 88 0.33 7.79 23.47
CA TYR A 88 1.67 7.21 23.31
C TYR A 88 2.71 7.96 24.12
N SER A 89 3.60 7.20 24.74
CA SER A 89 4.89 7.71 25.19
C SER A 89 5.75 8.16 23.99
N TRP A 90 6.82 8.91 24.27
CA TRP A 90 7.76 9.30 23.23
C TRP A 90 8.32 8.10 22.46
N ALA A 91 8.65 7.01 23.16
CA ALA A 91 9.22 5.81 22.55
C ALA A 91 8.21 5.11 21.63
N GLU A 92 6.94 5.04 22.04
CA GLU A 92 5.87 4.47 21.22
C GLU A 92 5.59 5.33 19.98
N ASN A 93 5.50 6.65 20.14
CA ASN A 93 5.31 7.58 19.03
C ASN A 93 6.51 7.56 18.05
N HIS A 94 7.73 7.45 18.56
CA HIS A 94 8.91 7.31 17.71
C HIS A 94 8.89 5.99 16.94
N ALA A 95 8.55 4.87 17.59
CA ALA A 95 8.45 3.58 16.92
C ALA A 95 7.34 3.56 15.84
N ASP A 96 6.20 4.18 16.13
CA ASP A 96 5.10 4.31 15.17
C ASP A 96 5.47 5.18 13.96
N ALA A 97 6.11 6.33 14.20
CA ALA A 97 6.63 7.18 13.13
C ALA A 97 7.69 6.46 12.27
N THR A 98 8.57 5.66 12.87
CA THR A 98 9.54 4.84 12.15
C THR A 98 8.86 3.83 11.24
N ARG A 99 7.80 3.14 11.68
CA ARG A 99 7.05 2.21 10.82
C ARG A 99 6.42 2.89 9.61
N LEU A 100 5.88 4.10 9.80
CA LEU A 100 5.36 4.90 8.70
C LEU A 100 6.48 5.27 7.71
N ALA A 101 7.65 5.69 8.22
CA ALA A 101 8.81 6.02 7.40
C ALA A 101 9.34 4.82 6.63
N ASP A 102 9.44 3.66 7.27
CA ASP A 102 9.90 2.40 6.66
C ASP A 102 8.95 1.95 5.54
N MET A 103 7.63 2.10 5.74
CA MET A 103 6.64 1.81 4.69
C MET A 103 6.82 2.71 3.47
N LEU A 104 6.96 4.03 3.68
CA LEU A 104 7.21 4.97 2.58
C LEU A 104 8.53 4.67 1.88
N TRP A 105 9.57 4.32 2.65
CA TRP A 105 10.87 3.94 2.11
C TRP A 105 10.77 2.68 1.25
N ALA A 106 10.05 1.65 1.69
CA ALA A 106 9.87 0.42 0.93
C ALA A 106 9.21 0.66 -0.44
N ILE A 107 8.29 1.61 -0.53
CA ILE A 107 7.67 2.03 -1.81
C ILE A 107 8.69 2.82 -2.64
N TYR A 108 9.29 3.87 -2.06
CA TYR A 108 10.22 4.76 -2.74
C TYR A 108 11.47 4.07 -3.27
N SER A 109 12.02 3.11 -2.52
CA SER A 109 13.23 2.37 -2.89
C SER A 109 12.92 1.06 -3.62
N CYS A 110 11.68 0.85 -4.07
CA CYS A 110 11.32 -0.39 -4.77
C CYS A 110 12.10 -0.49 -6.09
N PRO A 111 12.80 -1.60 -6.37
CA PRO A 111 13.55 -1.76 -7.62
C PRO A 111 12.63 -2.02 -8.84
N VAL A 112 11.35 -2.28 -8.62
CA VAL A 112 10.33 -2.44 -9.67
C VAL A 112 9.55 -1.12 -9.79
N PRO A 113 9.38 -0.55 -11.00
CA PRO A 113 8.67 0.72 -11.17
C PRO A 113 7.27 0.72 -10.56
N VAL A 114 6.97 1.75 -9.76
CA VAL A 114 5.68 1.94 -9.08
C VAL A 114 4.86 3.02 -9.77
N ILE A 115 3.68 2.64 -10.26
CA ILE A 115 2.70 3.56 -10.85
C ILE A 115 1.51 3.71 -9.89
N ALA A 116 1.27 4.92 -9.41
CA ALA A 116 0.07 5.25 -8.66
C ALA A 116 -1.08 5.62 -9.62
N ARG A 117 -2.14 4.81 -9.61
CA ARG A 117 -3.42 5.15 -10.26
C ARG A 117 -4.33 5.78 -9.20
N VAL A 118 -4.45 7.10 -9.25
CA VAL A 118 -5.11 7.91 -8.22
C VAL A 118 -6.51 8.31 -8.67
N GLN A 119 -7.53 7.91 -7.91
CA GLN A 119 -8.89 8.40 -8.08
C GLN A 119 -9.39 9.14 -6.83
N GLY A 120 -10.14 10.22 -7.03
CA GLY A 120 -10.78 10.95 -5.94
C GLY A 120 -9.79 11.51 -4.92
N ASP A 121 -10.24 11.60 -3.67
CA ASP A 121 -9.52 12.32 -2.62
C ASP A 121 -8.21 11.64 -2.18
N VAL A 122 -7.15 12.45 -2.05
CA VAL A 122 -5.86 12.08 -1.47
C VAL A 122 -5.45 13.15 -0.45
N TYR A 123 -5.28 12.77 0.82
CA TYR A 123 -4.93 13.72 1.88
C TYR A 123 -3.75 13.24 2.73
N ALA A 124 -2.96 14.19 3.24
CA ALA A 124 -1.90 13.98 4.23
C ALA A 124 -1.00 12.77 3.91
N GLY A 125 -1.01 11.73 4.75
CA GLY A 125 -0.23 10.51 4.54
C GLY A 125 -0.49 9.82 3.19
N GLY A 126 -1.69 9.95 2.63
CA GLY A 126 -2.01 9.47 1.28
C GLY A 126 -1.22 10.20 0.18
N VAL A 127 -0.91 11.48 0.36
CA VAL A 127 -0.01 12.23 -0.53
C VAL A 127 1.42 11.68 -0.44
N GLY A 128 1.82 11.19 0.74
CA GLY A 128 3.08 10.47 0.92
C GLY A 128 3.18 9.25 0.01
N LEU A 129 2.14 8.40 -0.06
CA LEU A 129 2.11 7.27 -0.99
C LEU A 129 2.29 7.69 -2.44
N VAL A 130 1.58 8.75 -2.84
CA VAL A 130 1.62 9.27 -4.22
C VAL A 130 3.00 9.85 -4.53
N ALA A 131 3.62 10.53 -3.57
CA ALA A 131 4.96 11.11 -3.72
C ALA A 131 6.08 10.07 -3.79
N CYS A 132 5.86 8.88 -3.23
CA CYS A 132 6.80 7.75 -3.32
C CYS A 132 6.68 6.95 -4.63
N ALA A 133 5.66 7.18 -5.45
CA ALA A 133 5.51 6.50 -6.74
C ALA A 133 6.37 7.18 -7.83
N ASP A 134 6.85 6.38 -8.79
CA ASP A 134 7.63 6.89 -9.94
C ASP A 134 6.75 7.66 -10.93
N ILE A 135 5.53 7.18 -11.15
CA ILE A 135 4.55 7.78 -12.06
C ILE A 135 3.19 7.87 -11.37
N VAL A 136 2.54 9.02 -11.53
CA VAL A 136 1.19 9.25 -11.02
C VAL A 136 0.24 9.55 -12.18
N VAL A 137 -0.87 8.83 -12.24
CA VAL A 137 -1.97 9.10 -13.17
C VAL A 137 -3.21 9.40 -12.34
N ALA A 138 -3.71 10.63 -12.45
CA ALA A 138 -4.87 11.12 -11.72
C ALA A 138 -6.04 11.41 -12.67
N VAL A 139 -7.27 11.24 -12.17
CA VAL A 139 -8.54 11.48 -12.90
C VAL A 139 -9.48 12.36 -12.11
#